data_AF-A0A937AFY9-F1
#
_entry.id   AF-A0A937AFY9-F1
#
_cell.length_a   1.000
_cell.length_b   1.000
_cell.length_c   1.000
_cell.angle_alpha   90.00
_cell.angle_beta   90.00
_cell.angle_gamma   90.00
#
_symmetry.space_group_name_H-M   'P 1'
#
loop_
_entity.id
_entity.type
_entity.pdbx_description
1 polymer ?
#
loop_
_entity_poly.entity_id
_entity_poly.type
_entity_poly.pdbx_seq_one_letter_code
_entity_poly.pdbx_strand_id
1 'polypeptide(L)'
;MKPATNAKQTNQRSITRAVLNGPLIFIFDRGARSALACMLLTSACVILGACERSPKAGEIRPSNFTAPNAKPDASYVVRGVVTEMPIVGKPSTELRVHHEAIDDFKDDQGKIVGMSAMVMEFPPLKGVDVSQLKVGDKVEITFSVWWTQLPPWAATKITVLPPETNLEFRPRRPLP
;
A
#
# COMPACT_ATOMS: atom_id res chain seq x y z
N MET A 1 47.35 -37.41 -10.68
CA MET A 1 48.23 -36.21 -10.78
C MET A 1 47.45 -35.15 -11.57
N LYS A 2 47.06 -33.96 -11.10
CA LYS A 2 47.30 -33.13 -9.90
C LYS A 2 45.95 -32.49 -9.48
N PRO A 3 45.70 -32.22 -8.19
CA PRO A 3 44.55 -31.43 -7.76
C PRO A 3 44.87 -29.92 -7.81
N ALA A 4 43.91 -29.09 -8.22
CA ALA A 4 44.02 -27.64 -8.13
C ALA A 4 43.11 -27.11 -7.02
N THR A 5 43.78 -26.67 -5.95
CA THR A 5 43.28 -25.97 -4.77
C THR A 5 43.31 -24.46 -5.03
N ASN A 6 42.21 -23.73 -4.78
CA ASN A 6 42.17 -22.30 -4.39
C ASN A 6 40.71 -21.81 -4.48
N ALA A 7 40.18 -20.91 -3.67
CA ALA A 7 40.57 -20.30 -2.41
C ALA A 7 39.27 -19.74 -1.81
N LYS A 8 39.07 -19.90 -0.50
CA LYS A 8 38.01 -19.21 0.24
C LYS A 8 38.30 -17.71 0.24
N GLN A 9 37.38 -16.89 -0.29
CA GLN A 9 37.38 -15.45 -0.05
C GLN A 9 36.18 -15.08 0.83
N THR A 10 36.42 -15.12 2.14
CA THR A 10 35.50 -14.68 3.18
C THR A 10 35.55 -13.16 3.26
N ASN A 11 34.53 -12.49 2.73
CA ASN A 11 34.37 -11.04 2.86
C ASN A 11 33.51 -10.72 4.10
N GLN A 12 34.14 -10.73 5.27
CA GLN A 12 33.55 -10.19 6.51
C GLN A 12 33.71 -8.67 6.50
N ARG A 13 32.64 -7.95 6.14
CA ARG A 13 32.52 -6.53 6.45
C ARG A 13 31.89 -6.38 7.82
N SER A 14 32.74 -6.23 8.83
CA SER A 14 32.36 -5.77 10.17
C SER A 14 31.81 -4.36 10.07
N ILE A 15 30.50 -4.21 10.24
CA ILE A 15 29.86 -2.90 10.37
C ILE A 15 29.84 -2.58 11.86
N THR A 16 30.74 -1.69 12.26
CA THR A 16 30.88 -1.16 13.62
C THR A 16 29.58 -0.44 13.99
N ARG A 17 28.82 -1.01 14.94
CA ARG A 17 27.69 -0.34 15.61
C ARG A 17 28.23 0.76 16.52
N ALA A 18 27.97 2.02 16.16
CA ALA A 18 28.07 3.14 17.11
C ALA A 18 26.85 3.08 18.04
N VAL A 19 27.08 2.69 19.29
CA VAL A 19 26.11 2.77 20.39
C VAL A 19 26.16 4.20 20.93
N LEU A 20 25.18 5.03 20.56
CA LEU A 20 24.96 6.32 21.19
C LEU A 20 24.03 6.12 22.40
N ASN A 21 24.65 5.93 23.57
CA ASN A 21 24.02 6.10 24.86
C ASN A 21 23.80 7.62 25.09
N GLY A 22 22.57 8.08 24.90
CA GLY A 22 22.14 9.44 25.27
C GLY A 22 21.14 9.38 26.43
N PRO A 23 21.28 10.24 27.46
CA PRO A 23 20.40 10.24 28.61
C PRO A 23 19.03 10.87 28.28
N LEU A 24 18.01 10.28 28.89
CA LEU A 24 16.65 10.78 29.01
C LEU A 24 16.68 12.10 29.81
N ILE A 25 16.49 13.24 29.15
CA ILE A 25 16.27 14.52 29.82
C ILE A 25 14.79 14.88 29.68
N PHE A 26 14.07 14.67 30.78
CA PHE A 26 12.80 15.35 31.05
C PHE A 26 13.08 16.83 31.28
N ILE A 27 12.55 17.71 30.44
CA ILE A 27 12.33 19.11 30.80
C ILE A 27 10.82 19.37 30.76
N PHE A 28 10.25 19.46 31.96
CA PHE A 28 9.07 20.25 32.25
C PHE A 28 9.42 21.71 31.96
N ASP A 29 8.69 22.39 31.08
CA ASP A 29 8.59 23.85 31.15
C ASP A 29 7.13 24.30 31.10
N ARG A 30 6.85 25.19 32.03
CA ARG A 30 5.55 25.62 32.54
C ARG A 30 5.51 27.11 32.21
N GLY A 31 4.86 27.49 31.11
CA GLY A 31 4.94 28.86 30.60
C GLY A 31 3.59 29.43 30.20
N ALA A 32 2.70 29.64 31.17
CA ALA A 32 1.57 30.53 31.00
C ALA A 32 2.07 31.98 30.83
N ARG A 33 1.79 32.62 29.68
CA ARG A 33 1.67 34.08 29.58
C ARG A 33 0.65 34.49 28.53
N SER A 34 -0.47 34.98 29.04
CA SER A 34 -1.37 35.93 28.39
C SER A 34 -0.60 37.08 27.74
N ALA A 35 -0.98 37.45 26.53
CA ALA A 35 -0.88 38.82 26.07
C ALA A 35 -2.05 39.12 25.14
N LEU A 36 -3.01 39.82 25.74
CA LEU A 36 -4.06 40.61 25.12
C LEU A 36 -3.41 41.62 24.16
N ALA A 37 -3.74 41.62 22.87
CA ALA A 37 -3.43 42.74 22.00
C ALA A 37 -4.53 42.92 20.95
N CYS A 38 -5.37 43.90 21.29
CA CYS A 38 -6.35 44.56 20.46
C CYS A 38 -5.68 45.15 19.19
N MET A 39 -6.18 44.79 18.00
CA MET A 39 -6.19 45.71 16.86
C MET A 39 -7.43 45.44 16.02
N LEU A 40 -8.42 46.28 16.25
CA LEU A 40 -9.49 46.61 15.32
C LEU A 40 -8.85 47.19 14.05
N LEU A 41 -8.99 46.47 12.93
CA LEU A 41 -8.81 47.04 11.61
C LEU A 41 -9.88 46.46 10.68
N THR A 42 -10.91 47.30 10.52
CA THR A 42 -11.89 47.29 9.44
C THR A 42 -11.23 47.05 8.09
N SER A 43 -11.52 45.91 7.48
CA SER A 43 -11.30 45.71 6.05
C SER A 43 -12.50 45.00 5.46
N ALA A 44 -13.39 45.80 4.89
CA ALA A 44 -14.41 45.36 3.97
C ALA A 44 -13.72 44.72 2.75
N CYS A 45 -13.73 43.39 2.67
CA CYS A 45 -13.26 42.67 1.50
C CYS A 45 -14.12 41.43 1.26
N VAL A 46 -14.92 41.56 0.20
CA VAL A 46 -15.26 40.52 -0.76
C VAL A 46 -16.03 39.31 -0.21
N ILE A 47 -17.35 39.37 -0.39
CA ILE A 47 -18.23 38.21 -0.40
C ILE A 47 -17.88 37.38 -1.64
N LEU A 48 -16.78 36.62 -1.58
CA LEU A 48 -16.57 35.49 -2.46
C LEU A 48 -17.47 34.38 -1.93
N GLY A 49 -18.64 34.24 -2.55
CA GLY A 49 -19.44 33.02 -2.51
C GLY A 49 -18.68 31.89 -3.20
N ALA A 50 -17.56 31.48 -2.62
CA ALA A 50 -16.99 30.18 -2.89
C ALA A 50 -17.87 29.18 -2.14
N CYS A 51 -18.85 28.62 -2.85
CA CYS A 51 -19.40 27.33 -2.48
C CYS A 51 -18.27 26.29 -2.55
N GLU A 52 -17.40 26.28 -1.55
CA GLU A 52 -16.54 25.14 -1.25
C GLU A 52 -17.48 24.02 -0.81
N ARG A 53 -18.04 23.35 -1.80
CA ARG A 53 -18.62 22.03 -1.62
C ARG A 53 -17.44 21.12 -1.33
N SER A 54 -17.03 21.09 -0.06
CA SER A 54 -16.05 20.13 0.44
C SER A 54 -16.49 18.76 -0.07
N PRO A 55 -15.69 18.09 -0.92
CA PRO A 55 -16.01 16.74 -1.34
C PRO A 55 -16.17 15.91 -0.07
N LYS A 56 -17.35 15.30 0.10
CA LYS A 56 -17.63 14.47 1.27
C LYS A 56 -16.52 13.44 1.38
N ALA A 57 -15.84 13.42 2.52
CA ALA A 57 -14.92 12.35 2.86
C ALA A 57 -15.67 11.03 2.72
N GLY A 58 -15.28 10.20 1.75
CA GLY A 58 -15.91 8.90 1.49
C GLY A 58 -16.72 8.79 0.19
N GLU A 59 -16.76 9.81 -0.67
CA GLU A 59 -17.16 9.53 -2.06
C GLU A 59 -16.06 8.66 -2.68
N ILE A 60 -16.43 7.55 -3.32
CA ILE A 60 -15.49 6.56 -3.87
C ILE A 60 -15.56 6.67 -5.39
N ARG A 61 -14.41 6.90 -6.04
CA ARG A 61 -14.37 7.05 -7.50
C ARG A 61 -14.50 5.67 -8.15
N PRO A 62 -15.31 5.54 -9.22
CA PRO A 62 -15.26 4.36 -10.06
C PRO A 62 -13.86 4.26 -10.66
N SER A 63 -13.29 3.06 -10.61
CA SER A 63 -12.01 2.79 -11.25
C SER A 63 -12.12 2.97 -12.77
N ASN A 64 -11.15 3.68 -13.35
CA ASN A 64 -11.13 3.97 -14.78
C ASN A 64 -10.35 2.91 -15.59
N PHE A 65 -9.73 1.94 -14.91
CA PHE A 65 -8.97 0.89 -15.59
C PHE A 65 -9.92 -0.07 -16.28
N THR A 66 -9.82 -0.13 -17.61
CA THR A 66 -10.49 -1.17 -18.40
C THR A 66 -9.54 -2.35 -18.53
N ALA A 67 -10.08 -3.57 -18.44
CA ALA A 67 -9.27 -4.76 -18.64
C ALA A 67 -8.64 -4.73 -20.05
N PRO A 68 -7.37 -5.13 -20.20
CA PRO A 68 -6.83 -5.44 -21.52
C PRO A 68 -7.72 -6.45 -22.25
N ASN A 69 -7.85 -6.32 -23.57
CA ASN A 69 -8.59 -7.28 -24.40
C ASN A 69 -7.87 -8.65 -24.55
N ALA A 70 -6.66 -8.76 -23.99
CA ALA A 70 -5.89 -10.00 -23.95
C ALA A 70 -6.30 -10.87 -22.76
N LYS A 71 -6.20 -12.18 -22.93
CA LYS A 71 -6.31 -13.14 -21.82
C LYS A 71 -5.21 -12.82 -20.78
N PRO A 72 -5.51 -12.83 -19.47
CA PRO A 72 -4.48 -12.72 -18.44
C PRO A 72 -3.43 -13.81 -18.56
N ASP A 73 -2.16 -13.44 -18.33
CA ASP A 73 -1.04 -14.39 -18.26
C ASP A 73 -1.14 -15.24 -16.99
N ALA A 74 -1.61 -14.64 -15.89
CA ALA A 74 -1.91 -15.32 -14.64
C ALA A 74 -3.09 -14.66 -13.92
N SER A 75 -3.76 -15.42 -13.06
CA SER A 75 -4.77 -14.91 -12.14
C SER A 75 -4.60 -15.57 -10.78
N TYR A 76 -4.74 -14.77 -9.73
CA TYR A 76 -4.49 -15.18 -8.36
C TYR A 76 -5.66 -14.75 -7.48
N VAL A 77 -5.92 -15.54 -6.44
CA VAL A 77 -6.81 -15.18 -5.34
C VAL A 77 -5.94 -14.96 -4.12
N VAL A 78 -6.00 -13.77 -3.54
CA VAL A 78 -5.22 -13.40 -2.37
C VAL A 78 -6.12 -12.76 -1.32
N ARG A 79 -5.85 -13.03 -0.04
CA ARG A 79 -6.53 -12.36 1.06
C ARG A 79 -5.63 -11.30 1.66
N GLY A 80 -6.23 -10.31 2.30
CA GLY A 80 -5.47 -9.24 2.93
C GLY A 80 -6.33 -8.31 3.76
N VAL A 81 -5.70 -7.25 4.27
CA VAL A 81 -6.37 -6.15 4.98
C VAL A 81 -6.18 -4.85 4.22
N VAL A 82 -7.26 -4.11 4.01
CA VAL A 82 -7.24 -2.80 3.35
C VAL A 82 -6.44 -1.81 4.22
N THR A 83 -5.36 -1.25 3.68
CA THR A 83 -4.52 -0.28 4.38
C THR A 83 -4.77 1.16 3.92
N GLU A 84 -5.18 1.34 2.67
CA GLU A 84 -5.43 2.67 2.09
C GLU A 84 -6.56 2.60 1.06
N MET A 85 -7.43 3.60 1.05
CA MET A 85 -8.53 3.73 0.09
C MET A 85 -8.18 4.76 -0.99
N PRO A 86 -8.63 4.58 -2.25
CA PRO A 86 -8.42 5.56 -3.30
C PRO A 86 -9.14 6.88 -2.96
N ILE A 87 -8.44 8.01 -3.08
CA ILE A 87 -8.96 9.35 -2.81
C ILE A 87 -9.56 9.94 -4.09
N VAL A 88 -10.81 10.39 -4.01
CA VAL A 88 -11.49 11.07 -5.12
C VAL A 88 -10.75 12.34 -5.52
N GLY A 89 -10.51 12.49 -6.83
CA GLY A 89 -9.81 13.64 -7.40
C GLY A 89 -8.28 13.50 -7.40
N LYS A 90 -7.71 12.47 -6.77
CA LYS A 90 -6.27 12.18 -6.80
C LYS A 90 -6.01 10.88 -7.56
N PRO A 91 -5.74 10.93 -8.88
CA PRO A 91 -5.52 9.72 -9.68
C PRO A 91 -4.28 8.91 -9.27
N SER A 92 -3.43 9.45 -8.40
CA SER A 92 -2.24 8.76 -7.88
C SER A 92 -2.49 7.94 -6.61
N THR A 93 -3.72 7.90 -6.10
CA THR A 93 -4.07 7.14 -4.88
C THR A 93 -4.89 5.92 -5.28
N GLU A 94 -4.30 4.74 -5.12
CA GLU A 94 -4.91 3.45 -5.45
C GLU A 94 -5.38 2.73 -4.19
N LEU A 95 -6.24 1.72 -4.34
CA LEU A 95 -6.57 0.80 -3.25
C LEU A 95 -5.31 0.04 -2.86
N ARG A 96 -4.89 0.12 -1.59
CA ARG A 96 -3.73 -0.63 -1.08
C ARG A 96 -4.13 -1.63 -0.02
N VAL A 97 -3.55 -2.81 -0.13
CA VAL A 97 -3.88 -3.95 0.72
C VAL A 97 -2.60 -4.61 1.18
N HIS A 98 -2.50 -4.84 2.50
CA HIS A 98 -1.49 -5.73 3.05
C HIS A 98 -1.98 -7.16 2.81
N HIS A 99 -1.44 -7.81 1.80
CA HIS A 99 -1.88 -9.13 1.37
C HIS A 99 -1.06 -10.25 2.03
N GLU A 100 -1.63 -11.45 2.12
CA GLU A 100 -0.93 -12.67 2.55
C GLU A 100 0.14 -13.09 1.54
N ALA A 101 1.05 -13.99 1.93
CA ALA A 101 2.04 -14.51 0.98
C ALA A 101 1.38 -15.26 -0.18
N ILE A 102 1.86 -15.01 -1.40
CA ILE A 102 1.45 -15.70 -2.64
C ILE A 102 2.60 -16.60 -3.06
N ASP A 103 2.64 -17.82 -2.53
CA ASP A 103 3.80 -18.72 -2.73
C ASP A 103 3.98 -19.16 -4.20
N ASP A 104 2.90 -19.18 -4.98
CA ASP A 104 2.85 -19.63 -6.37
C ASP A 104 2.92 -18.47 -7.38
N PHE A 105 3.22 -17.25 -6.93
CA PHE A 105 3.36 -16.10 -7.81
C PHE A 105 4.46 -16.34 -8.86
N LYS A 106 4.11 -16.14 -10.12
CA LYS A 106 4.99 -16.31 -11.28
C LYS A 106 5.53 -14.97 -11.76
N ASP A 107 6.73 -14.97 -12.31
CA ASP A 107 7.28 -13.86 -13.08
C ASP A 107 6.78 -13.87 -14.55
N ASP A 108 7.29 -12.94 -15.36
CA ASP A 108 6.97 -12.80 -16.79
C ASP A 108 7.43 -13.97 -17.65
N GLN A 109 8.40 -14.76 -17.16
CA GLN A 109 8.87 -16.00 -17.77
C GLN A 109 8.06 -17.22 -17.30
N GLY A 110 7.06 -17.03 -16.44
CA GLY A 110 6.23 -18.09 -15.86
C GLY A 110 6.91 -18.88 -14.74
N LYS A 111 8.11 -18.47 -14.30
CA LYS A 111 8.83 -19.12 -13.20
C LYS A 111 8.22 -18.69 -11.88
N ILE A 112 7.98 -19.66 -10.99
CA ILE A 112 7.49 -19.37 -9.64
C ILE A 112 8.59 -18.68 -8.85
N VAL A 113 8.34 -17.44 -8.45
CA VAL A 113 9.23 -16.63 -7.60
C VAL A 113 8.67 -16.44 -6.20
N GLY A 114 7.34 -16.59 -6.06
CA GLY A 114 6.59 -16.31 -4.85
C GLY A 114 6.59 -14.83 -4.48
N MET A 115 5.69 -14.44 -3.58
CA MET A 115 5.57 -13.07 -3.08
C MET A 115 5.31 -13.12 -1.58
N SER A 116 6.14 -12.44 -0.80
CA SER A 116 5.94 -12.34 0.65
C SER A 116 4.70 -11.48 0.94
N ALA A 117 4.14 -11.61 2.15
CA ALA A 117 3.15 -10.66 2.62
C ALA A 117 3.72 -9.24 2.60
N MET A 118 3.04 -8.32 1.91
CA MET A 118 3.43 -6.92 1.78
C MET A 118 2.24 -6.03 1.41
N VAL A 119 2.42 -4.71 1.52
CA VAL A 119 1.42 -3.74 1.07
C VAL A 119 1.62 -3.48 -0.42
N MET A 120 0.62 -3.82 -1.23
CA MET A 120 0.61 -3.61 -2.68
C MET A 120 -0.65 -2.84 -3.09
N GLU A 121 -0.55 -2.07 -4.17
CA GLU A 121 -1.70 -1.50 -4.88
C GLU A 121 -2.46 -2.54 -5.71
N PHE A 122 -3.79 -2.54 -5.56
CA PHE A 122 -4.71 -3.37 -6.33
C PHE A 122 -5.69 -2.46 -7.07
N PRO A 123 -5.30 -1.91 -8.23
CA PRO A 123 -6.18 -1.05 -9.00
C PRO A 123 -7.44 -1.85 -9.39
N PRO A 124 -8.66 -1.44 -8.98
CA PRO A 124 -9.86 -2.16 -9.35
C PRO A 124 -10.12 -1.98 -10.85
N LEU A 125 -10.65 -2.99 -11.53
CA LEU A 125 -11.16 -2.81 -12.89
C LEU A 125 -12.53 -2.13 -12.90
N LYS A 126 -12.88 -1.52 -14.03
CA LYS A 126 -14.20 -0.93 -14.24
C LYS A 126 -15.29 -1.96 -13.93
N GLY A 127 -16.20 -1.59 -13.03
CA GLY A 127 -17.30 -2.46 -12.58
C GLY A 127 -17.01 -3.22 -11.29
N VAL A 128 -15.79 -3.19 -10.77
CA VAL A 128 -15.48 -3.67 -9.43
C VAL A 128 -15.90 -2.62 -8.41
N ASP A 129 -16.89 -2.95 -7.59
CA ASP A 129 -17.38 -2.06 -6.54
C ASP A 129 -16.43 -2.08 -5.34
N VAL A 130 -15.88 -0.90 -5.03
CA VAL A 130 -15.05 -0.67 -3.84
C VAL A 130 -15.71 0.30 -2.85
N SER A 131 -16.96 0.71 -3.12
CA SER A 131 -17.70 1.71 -2.34
C SER A 131 -18.00 1.28 -0.90
N GLN A 132 -18.04 -0.03 -0.66
CA GLN A 132 -18.35 -0.61 0.64
C GLN A 132 -17.11 -0.91 1.49
N LEU A 133 -15.91 -0.75 0.91
CA LEU A 133 -14.65 -1.03 1.58
C LEU A 133 -14.24 0.14 2.49
N LYS A 134 -13.56 -0.20 3.57
CA LYS A 134 -12.95 0.75 4.50
C LYS A 134 -11.60 0.22 4.94
N VAL A 135 -10.73 1.13 5.36
CA VAL A 135 -9.43 0.76 5.96
C VAL A 135 -9.68 -0.16 7.15
N GLY A 136 -8.94 -1.27 7.20
CA GLY A 136 -9.08 -2.33 8.20
C GLY A 136 -9.99 -3.48 7.79
N ASP A 137 -10.78 -3.37 6.71
CA ASP A 137 -11.57 -4.50 6.22
C ASP A 137 -10.66 -5.63 5.73
N LYS A 138 -11.00 -6.86 6.10
CA LYS A 138 -10.39 -8.07 5.54
C LYS A 138 -11.08 -8.35 4.22
N VAL A 139 -10.30 -8.62 3.19
CA VAL A 139 -10.82 -8.80 1.82
C VAL A 139 -10.16 -10.00 1.16
N GLU A 140 -10.92 -10.67 0.29
CA GLU A 140 -10.41 -11.58 -0.73
C GLU A 140 -10.44 -10.85 -2.07
N ILE A 141 -9.32 -10.89 -2.77
CA ILE A 141 -9.10 -10.19 -4.03
C ILE A 141 -8.73 -11.24 -5.08
N THR A 142 -9.51 -11.30 -6.15
CA THR A 142 -9.06 -11.90 -7.39
C THR A 142 -8.40 -10.82 -8.22
N PHE A 143 -7.15 -11.03 -8.61
CA PHE A 143 -6.45 -10.13 -9.53
C PHE A 143 -5.86 -10.91 -10.71
N SER A 144 -5.71 -10.20 -11.82
CA SER A 144 -5.16 -10.71 -13.06
C SER A 144 -3.89 -9.95 -13.38
N VAL A 145 -2.91 -10.66 -13.97
CA VAL A 145 -1.62 -10.12 -14.40
C VAL A 145 -1.49 -10.24 -15.91
N TRP A 146 -0.98 -9.18 -16.52
CA TRP A 146 -0.71 -9.01 -17.94
C TRP A 146 0.69 -8.41 -18.09
N TRP A 147 1.69 -9.22 -18.44
CA TRP A 147 3.09 -8.77 -18.46
C TRP A 147 3.40 -7.76 -19.57
N THR A 148 2.57 -7.76 -20.62
CA THR A 148 2.80 -6.98 -21.84
C THR A 148 1.70 -5.96 -22.12
N GLN A 149 0.72 -5.80 -21.23
CA GLN A 149 -0.39 -4.85 -21.38
C GLN A 149 -0.50 -3.91 -20.17
N LEU A 150 -1.24 -2.80 -20.35
CA LEU A 150 -1.54 -1.85 -19.29
C LEU A 150 -3.03 -1.90 -18.90
N PRO A 151 -3.35 -1.90 -17.60
CA PRO A 151 -2.42 -2.03 -16.48
C PRO A 151 -1.79 -3.44 -16.41
N PRO A 152 -0.56 -3.57 -15.89
CA PRO A 152 0.14 -4.86 -15.83
C PRO A 152 -0.48 -5.83 -14.80
N TRP A 153 -1.25 -5.32 -13.85
CA TRP A 153 -2.14 -6.12 -13.02
C TRP A 153 -3.34 -5.28 -12.60
N ALA A 154 -4.46 -5.93 -12.32
CA ALA A 154 -5.64 -5.27 -11.78
C ALA A 154 -6.56 -6.25 -11.03
N ALA A 155 -7.26 -5.75 -10.02
CA ALA A 155 -8.28 -6.51 -9.30
C ALA A 155 -9.53 -6.67 -10.17
N THR A 156 -9.92 -7.92 -10.42
CA THR A 156 -11.11 -8.30 -11.20
C THR A 156 -12.32 -8.54 -10.30
N LYS A 157 -12.08 -8.87 -9.03
CA LYS A 157 -13.12 -9.08 -8.02
C LYS A 157 -12.56 -8.78 -6.64
N ILE A 158 -13.36 -8.12 -5.80
CA ILE A 158 -13.06 -7.89 -4.39
C ILE A 158 -14.27 -8.33 -3.58
N THR A 159 -14.05 -9.05 -2.49
CA THR A 159 -15.10 -9.52 -1.59
C THR A 159 -14.67 -9.30 -0.14
N VAL A 160 -15.52 -8.67 0.65
CA VAL A 160 -15.27 -8.49 2.09
C VAL A 160 -15.38 -9.83 2.80
N LEU A 161 -14.38 -10.12 3.63
CA LEU A 161 -14.33 -11.30 4.48
C LEU A 161 -14.86 -10.98 5.88
N PRO A 162 -15.34 -11.99 6.64
CA PRO A 162 -15.72 -11.79 8.03
C PRO A 162 -14.58 -11.21 8.88
N PRO A 163 -14.86 -10.30 9.83
CA PRO A 163 -13.84 -9.63 10.63
C PRO A 163 -13.00 -10.58 11.49
N GLU A 164 -13.53 -11.75 11.85
CA GLU A 164 -12.86 -12.81 12.61
C GLU A 164 -11.89 -13.66 11.76
N THR A 165 -11.86 -13.47 10.44
CA THR A 165 -10.99 -14.25 9.54
C THR A 165 -9.53 -14.13 9.95
N ASN A 166 -8.87 -15.24 10.25
CA ASN A 166 -7.45 -15.22 10.56
C ASN A 166 -6.62 -15.07 9.27
N LEU A 167 -5.74 -14.08 9.23
CA LEU A 167 -4.84 -13.80 8.10
C LEU A 167 -3.40 -14.10 8.50
N GLU A 168 -2.65 -14.74 7.60
CA GLU A 168 -1.26 -15.12 7.79
C GLU A 168 -0.31 -14.20 7.02
N PHE A 169 0.31 -13.24 7.73
CA PHE A 169 1.32 -12.36 7.16
C PHE A 169 2.72 -12.92 7.40
N ARG A 170 3.22 -13.66 6.41
CA ARG A 170 4.53 -14.34 6.47
C ARG A 170 5.40 -14.04 5.26
N PRO A 171 6.72 -14.33 5.33
CA PRO A 171 7.55 -14.42 4.14
C PRO A 171 7.03 -15.49 3.17
N ARG A 172 7.35 -15.34 1.88
CA ARG A 172 7.15 -16.42 0.89
C ARG A 172 7.92 -17.67 1.30
N ARG A 173 7.38 -18.84 0.99
CA ARG A 173 8.11 -20.10 1.21
C ARG A 173 9.37 -20.16 0.34
N PRO A 174 10.46 -20.77 0.83
CA PRO A 174 11.59 -21.12 -0.01
C PRO A 174 11.15 -21.96 -1.20
N LEU A 175 11.65 -21.62 -2.38
CA LEU A 175 11.44 -22.44 -3.58
C LEU A 175 12.24 -23.74 -3.44
N PRO A 176 11.69 -24.89 -3.90
CA PRO A 176 12.43 -26.15 -3.93
C PRO A 176 13.61 -26.11 -4.90
#